data_AF-A0A957BCY7-F1
#
_entry.id   AF-A0A957BCY7-F1
#
_cell.length_a   1.000
_cell.length_b   1.000
_cell.length_c   1.000
_cell.angle_alpha   90.00
_cell.angle_beta   90.00
_cell.angle_gamma   90.00
#
_symmetry.space_group_name_H-M   'P 1'
#
loop_
_entity.id
_entity.type
_entity.pdbx_description
1 polymer ?
#
loop_
_entity_poly.entity_id
_entity_poly.type
_entity_poly.pdbx_seq_one_letter_code
_entity_poly.pdbx_strand_id
1 'polypeptide(L)'
;MYAKPHVHSSVGLEEVGLKSADVRGVHIHWNLNPAELYEHAVRNGEAEITKDGAIRVLTGQYTGRSPKDKYFVEQSPSKEKIWWGNINQPCTADLFDHMHNKVLDHLSHARDLYVHDAFCGWDERYRLPIRVISEVAYHALFSWNMFVRATPQEQSAHVPQ
;
A
#
# COMPACT_ATOMS: atom_id res chain seq x y z
N MET A 1 -17.17 22.21 -8.94
CA MET A 1 -17.47 21.52 -7.66
C MET A 1 -16.14 21.26 -7.00
N TYR A 2 -15.84 21.89 -5.86
CA TYR A 2 -14.62 21.56 -5.13
C TYR A 2 -14.81 20.17 -4.53
N ALA A 3 -13.92 19.21 -4.88
CA ALA A 3 -13.92 17.90 -4.25
C ALA A 3 -13.77 18.09 -2.73
N LYS A 4 -14.64 17.44 -1.94
CA LYS A 4 -14.47 17.46 -0.48
C LYS A 4 -13.13 16.79 -0.16
N PRO A 5 -12.33 17.35 0.77
CA PRO A 5 -11.10 16.72 1.17
C PRO A 5 -11.38 15.32 1.73
N HIS A 6 -10.57 14.35 1.30
CA HIS A 6 -10.67 12.98 1.77
C HIS A 6 -10.29 12.89 3.24
N VAL A 7 -11.06 12.12 4.01
CA VAL A 7 -10.78 11.91 5.42
C VAL A 7 -9.60 10.94 5.56
N HIS A 8 -8.68 11.25 6.47
CA HIS A 8 -7.55 10.39 6.79
C HIS A 8 -7.27 10.42 8.29
N SER A 9 -6.54 9.42 8.77
CA SER A 9 -6.21 9.31 10.19
C SER A 9 -5.24 10.40 10.64
N SER A 10 -5.14 10.60 11.95
CA SER A 10 -4.06 11.38 12.58
C SER A 10 -2.69 10.70 12.53
N VAL A 11 -2.63 9.38 12.31
CA VAL A 11 -1.37 8.65 12.14
C VAL A 11 -0.81 8.97 10.75
N GLY A 12 0.32 9.65 10.69
CA GLY A 12 0.98 10.05 9.44
C GLY A 12 1.79 8.93 8.77
N LEU A 13 2.55 9.30 7.74
CA LEU A 13 3.50 8.38 7.08
C LEU A 13 4.83 8.27 7.83
N GLU A 14 5.04 9.12 8.83
CA GLU A 14 6.19 9.09 9.72
C GLU A 14 6.29 7.76 10.47
N GLU A 15 5.15 7.14 10.78
CA GLU A 15 5.08 5.84 11.48
C GLU A 15 5.76 4.72 10.68
N VAL A 16 5.74 4.82 9.34
CA VAL A 16 6.43 3.87 8.44
C VAL A 16 7.81 4.37 8.03
N GLY A 17 8.29 5.48 8.59
CA GLY A 17 9.61 6.05 8.33
C GLY A 17 9.67 7.07 7.18
N LEU A 18 8.55 7.37 6.51
CA LEU A 18 8.48 8.44 5.51
C LEU A 18 8.26 9.78 6.21
N LYS A 19 9.33 10.54 6.46
CA LYS A 19 9.22 11.80 7.19
C LYS A 19 8.67 12.89 6.29
N SER A 20 7.83 13.77 6.84
CA SER A 20 7.37 14.99 6.17
C SER A 20 8.47 15.82 5.49
N ALA A 21 9.71 15.79 6.00
CA ALA A 21 10.85 16.48 5.38
C ALA A 21 11.29 15.85 4.06
N ASP A 22 11.15 14.54 3.93
CA ASP A 22 11.64 13.74 2.80
C ASP A 22 10.61 13.73 1.66
N VAL A 23 9.32 13.94 1.96
CA VAL A 23 8.22 13.91 0.98
C VAL A 23 7.67 15.29 0.59
N ARG A 24 8.41 16.38 0.82
CA ARG A 24 7.93 17.77 0.57
C ARG A 24 7.51 18.05 -0.88
N GLY A 25 8.12 17.36 -1.83
CA GLY A 25 7.81 17.48 -3.26
C GLY A 25 6.80 16.46 -3.77
N VAL A 26 6.30 15.58 -2.90
CA VAL A 26 5.47 14.43 -3.25
C VAL A 26 4.01 14.78 -3.04
N HIS A 27 3.17 14.48 -4.03
CA HIS A 27 1.72 14.65 -3.89
C HIS A 27 1.12 13.44 -3.18
N ILE A 28 0.67 13.63 -1.93
CA ILE A 28 0.08 12.55 -1.13
C ILE A 28 -1.44 12.58 -1.27
N HIS A 29 -2.00 11.51 -1.84
CA HIS A 29 -3.41 11.31 -2.10
C HIS A 29 -3.98 10.29 -1.13
N TRP A 30 -4.73 10.75 -0.14
CA TRP A 30 -5.36 9.90 0.87
C TRP A 30 -6.73 9.41 0.41
N ASN A 31 -6.98 8.11 0.55
CA ASN A 31 -8.28 7.46 0.44
C ASN A 31 -9.09 7.87 -0.80
N LEU A 32 -8.40 8.11 -1.92
CA LEU A 32 -9.06 8.41 -3.19
C LEU A 32 -10.12 7.36 -3.51
N ASN A 33 -11.24 7.81 -4.03
CA ASN A 33 -12.30 6.91 -4.45
C ASN A 33 -11.93 6.23 -5.79
N PRO A 34 -12.62 5.14 -6.18
CA PRO A 34 -12.29 4.41 -7.39
C PRO A 34 -12.26 5.24 -8.66
N ALA A 35 -13.16 6.22 -8.82
CA ALA A 35 -13.19 7.05 -10.02
C ALA A 35 -11.94 7.93 -10.13
N GLU A 36 -11.49 8.51 -9.02
CA GLU A 36 -10.25 9.30 -8.98
C GLU A 36 -9.02 8.42 -9.28
N LEU A 37 -8.94 7.23 -8.68
CA LEU A 37 -7.85 6.29 -8.94
C LEU A 37 -7.85 5.80 -10.39
N TYR A 38 -9.04 5.58 -10.95
CA TYR A 38 -9.22 5.19 -12.35
C TYR A 38 -8.71 6.30 -13.29
N GLU A 39 -9.09 7.55 -13.03
CA GLU A 39 -8.60 8.71 -13.79
C GLU A 39 -7.08 8.86 -13.70
N HIS A 40 -6.52 8.71 -12.49
CA HIS A 40 -5.07 8.81 -12.28
C HIS A 40 -4.33 7.70 -13.02
N ALA A 41 -4.78 6.44 -12.92
CA ALA A 41 -4.14 5.31 -13.59
C ALA A 41 -4.10 5.51 -15.11
N VAL A 42 -5.19 5.99 -15.72
CA VAL A 42 -5.23 6.26 -17.16
C VAL A 42 -4.38 7.48 -17.53
N ARG A 43 -4.46 8.57 -16.76
CA ARG A 43 -3.70 9.81 -17.00
C ARG A 43 -2.19 9.60 -16.89
N ASN A 44 -1.77 8.73 -15.98
CA ASN A 44 -0.36 8.39 -15.77
C ASN A 44 0.17 7.36 -16.78
N GLY A 45 -0.67 6.85 -17.69
CA GLY A 45 -0.30 5.81 -18.65
C GLY A 45 -0.08 4.44 -18.00
N GLU A 46 -0.59 4.22 -16.79
CA GLU A 46 -0.49 2.96 -16.06
C GLU A 46 -1.53 1.93 -16.56
N ALA A 47 -2.64 2.40 -17.13
CA ALA A 47 -3.76 1.59 -17.54
C ALA A 47 -4.44 2.10 -18.82
N GLU A 48 -5.09 1.20 -19.56
CA GLU A 48 -5.94 1.50 -20.70
C GLU A 48 -7.39 1.13 -20.41
N ILE A 49 -8.34 1.93 -20.91
CA ILE A 49 -9.78 1.63 -20.79
C ILE A 49 -10.16 0.62 -21.87
N THR A 50 -10.76 -0.49 -21.46
CA THR A 50 -11.32 -1.49 -22.37
C THR A 50 -12.67 -1.03 -22.93
N LYS A 51 -13.14 -1.67 -24.01
CA LYS A 51 -14.46 -1.38 -24.61
C LYS A 51 -15.63 -1.47 -23.62
N ASP A 52 -15.48 -2.27 -22.55
CA ASP A 52 -16.51 -2.52 -21.55
C ASP A 52 -16.36 -1.60 -20.32
N GLY A 53 -15.42 -0.65 -20.34
CA GLY A 53 -15.22 0.33 -19.27
C GLY A 53 -14.41 -0.19 -18.08
N ALA A 54 -13.84 -1.40 -18.14
CA ALA A 54 -12.83 -1.86 -17.18
C ALA A 54 -11.44 -1.33 -17.57
N ILE A 55 -10.56 -1.06 -16.59
CA ILE A 55 -9.15 -0.82 -16.90
C ILE A 55 -8.40 -2.14 -17.17
N ARG A 56 -7.50 -2.09 -18.15
CA ARG A 56 -6.48 -3.11 -18.41
C ARG A 56 -5.12 -2.57 -18.00
N VAL A 57 -4.37 -3.36 -17.24
CA VAL A 57 -2.98 -3.07 -16.86
C VAL A 57 -2.07 -4.19 -17.36
N LEU A 58 -0.80 -3.88 -17.60
CA LEU A 58 0.23 -4.87 -17.94
C LEU A 58 1.31 -4.85 -16.85
N THR A 59 1.52 -5.98 -16.17
CA THR A 59 2.48 -6.10 -15.06
C THR A 59 3.90 -6.47 -15.53
N GLY A 60 4.14 -6.40 -16.84
CA GLY A 60 5.43 -6.70 -17.45
C GLY A 60 5.83 -8.17 -17.28
N GLN A 61 7.07 -8.40 -16.86
CA GLN A 61 7.63 -9.74 -16.67
C GLN A 61 6.92 -10.54 -15.56
N TYR A 62 6.37 -9.86 -14.56
CA TYR A 62 5.80 -10.49 -13.37
C TYR A 62 4.30 -10.70 -13.54
N THR A 63 3.92 -11.82 -14.12
CA THR A 63 2.51 -12.21 -14.39
C THR A 63 1.90 -13.10 -13.29
N GLY A 64 2.64 -13.32 -12.20
CA GLY A 64 2.22 -14.16 -11.10
C GLY A 64 3.08 -13.90 -9.86
N ARG A 65 2.89 -14.74 -8.83
CA ARG A 65 3.68 -14.68 -7.60
C ARG A 65 5.11 -15.15 -7.86
N SER A 66 6.05 -14.64 -7.05
CA SER A 66 7.43 -15.12 -6.97
C SER A 66 7.68 -15.77 -5.60
N PRO A 67 7.32 -17.04 -5.37
CA PRO A 67 7.43 -17.68 -4.05
C PRO A 67 8.86 -17.72 -3.50
N LYS A 68 9.87 -17.68 -4.38
CA LYS A 68 11.29 -17.72 -4.01
C LYS A 68 11.83 -16.37 -3.53
N ASP A 69 11.09 -15.29 -3.74
CA ASP A 69 11.48 -13.93 -3.34
C ASP A 69 10.72 -13.48 -2.08
N LYS A 70 10.16 -14.42 -1.32
CA LYS A 70 9.46 -14.19 -0.06
C LYS A 70 10.36 -14.52 1.13
N TYR A 71 10.58 -13.53 1.98
CA TYR A 71 11.40 -13.65 3.18
C TYR A 71 10.64 -13.17 4.42
N PHE A 72 11.02 -13.69 5.58
CA PHE A 72 10.58 -13.21 6.88
C PHE A 72 11.79 -12.92 7.75
N VAL A 73 11.76 -11.80 8.47
CA VAL A 73 12.82 -11.48 9.43
C VAL A 73 12.84 -12.53 10.53
N GLU A 74 13.99 -13.14 10.76
CA GLU A 74 14.19 -14.09 11.86
C GLU A 74 14.46 -13.33 13.17
N GLN A 75 13.40 -13.04 13.92
CA GLN A 75 13.47 -12.36 15.22
C GLN A 75 12.41 -12.94 16.16
N SER A 76 12.53 -12.80 17.48
CA SER A 76 11.40 -13.19 18.34
C SER A 76 10.23 -12.20 18.14
N PRO A 77 8.98 -12.66 17.99
CA PRO A 77 8.52 -14.05 18.14
C PRO A 77 8.43 -14.85 16.81
N SER A 78 8.78 -14.26 15.65
CA SER A 78 8.68 -14.93 14.35
C SER A 78 9.55 -16.18 14.27
N LYS A 79 10.74 -16.16 14.89
CA LYS A 79 11.68 -17.28 14.97
C LYS A 79 11.05 -18.56 15.47
N GLU A 80 10.22 -18.49 16.52
CA GLU A 80 9.58 -19.67 17.11
C GLU A 80 8.25 -20.04 16.45
N LYS A 81 7.57 -19.06 15.82
CA LYS A 81 6.18 -19.21 15.37
C LYS A 81 6.02 -19.47 13.87
N ILE A 82 7.01 -19.10 13.05
CA ILE A 82 6.95 -19.31 11.60
C ILE A 82 7.32 -20.74 11.26
N TRP A 83 6.57 -21.34 10.33
CA TRP A 83 6.93 -22.62 9.73
C TRP A 83 8.00 -22.41 8.65
N TRP A 84 9.26 -22.52 9.05
CA TRP A 84 10.43 -22.30 8.19
C TRP A 84 10.64 -23.40 7.15
N GLY A 85 11.15 -23.03 5.98
CA GLY A 85 11.51 -23.97 4.92
C GLY A 85 11.84 -23.28 3.59
N ASN A 86 11.82 -24.05 2.49
CA ASN A 86 12.16 -23.52 1.16
C ASN A 86 11.23 -22.40 0.63
N ILE A 87 10.05 -22.24 1.23
CA ILE A 87 9.07 -21.20 0.86
C ILE A 87 9.10 -20.02 1.85
N ASN A 88 9.15 -20.29 3.15
CA ASN A 88 9.27 -19.26 4.18
C ASN A 88 10.74 -19.15 4.57
N GLN A 89 11.47 -18.31 3.84
CA GLN A 89 12.92 -18.16 4.00
C GLN A 89 13.24 -17.09 5.05
N PRO A 90 14.22 -17.31 5.94
CA PRO A 90 14.63 -16.29 6.91
C PRO A 90 15.47 -15.19 6.24
N CYS A 91 15.38 -13.98 6.76
CA CYS A 91 16.34 -12.90 6.55
C CYS A 91 16.76 -12.26 7.87
N THR A 92 17.87 -11.53 7.87
CA THR A 92 18.33 -10.77 9.05
C THR A 92 17.59 -9.44 9.16
N ALA A 93 17.50 -8.90 10.37
CA ALA A 93 16.96 -7.56 10.61
C ALA A 93 17.74 -6.49 9.80
N ASP A 94 19.08 -6.56 9.80
CA ASP A 94 19.92 -5.65 9.02
C ASP A 94 19.61 -5.67 7.51
N LEU A 95 19.31 -6.85 6.95
CA LEU A 95 18.92 -6.96 5.54
C LEU A 95 17.55 -6.34 5.29
N PHE A 96 16.60 -6.56 6.20
CA PHE A 96 15.30 -5.90 6.14
C PHE A 96 15.44 -4.39 6.22
N ASP A 97 16.17 -3.85 7.20
CA ASP A 97 16.38 -2.42 7.38
C ASP A 97 17.05 -1.80 6.14
N HIS A 98 18.03 -2.48 5.55
CA HIS A 98 18.64 -2.06 4.30
C HIS A 98 17.62 -1.97 3.15
N MET A 99 16.80 -2.99 2.95
CA MET A 99 15.78 -3.01 1.89
C MET A 99 14.67 -2.00 2.16
N HIS A 100 14.24 -1.88 3.41
CA HIS A 100 13.22 -0.94 3.85
C HIS A 100 13.68 0.51 3.58
N ASN A 101 14.91 0.86 3.96
CA ASN A 101 15.47 2.18 3.68
C ASN A 101 15.55 2.49 2.18
N LYS A 102 15.83 1.49 1.32
CA LYS A 102 15.78 1.67 -0.15
C LYS A 102 14.37 1.94 -0.66
N VAL A 103 13.36 1.28 -0.09
CA VAL A 103 11.95 1.54 -0.43
C VAL A 103 11.56 2.94 0.02
N LEU A 104 11.92 3.34 1.25
CA LEU A 104 11.65 4.69 1.75
C LEU A 104 12.28 5.76 0.87
N ASP A 105 13.58 5.61 0.55
CA ASP A 105 14.29 6.52 -0.34
C ASP A 105 13.61 6.63 -1.72
N HIS A 106 13.22 5.51 -2.31
CA HIS A 106 12.50 5.50 -3.58
C HIS A 106 11.17 6.26 -3.49
N LEU A 107 10.36 5.98 -2.46
CA LEU A 107 9.05 6.63 -2.28
C LEU A 107 9.18 8.12 -1.92
N SER A 108 10.25 8.53 -1.24
CA SER A 108 10.54 9.94 -0.94
C SER A 108 10.78 10.79 -2.20
N HIS A 109 11.20 10.14 -3.30
CA HIS A 109 11.42 10.79 -4.60
C HIS A 109 10.28 10.54 -5.60
N ALA A 110 9.22 9.85 -5.19
CA ALA A 110 8.05 9.61 -6.04
C ALA A 110 7.33 10.93 -6.34
N ARG A 111 6.65 11.00 -7.49
CA ARG A 111 5.81 12.16 -7.82
C ARG A 111 4.53 12.18 -6.98
N ASP A 112 3.88 11.02 -6.90
CA ASP A 112 2.59 10.83 -6.26
C ASP A 112 2.71 9.64 -5.29
N LEU A 113 2.04 9.74 -4.14
CA LEU A 113 1.82 8.61 -3.24
C LEU A 113 0.32 8.48 -2.97
N TYR A 114 -0.19 7.28 -3.15
CA TYR A 114 -1.56 6.90 -2.88
C TYR A 114 -1.59 6.13 -1.57
N VAL A 115 -2.33 6.65 -0.59
CA VAL A 115 -2.47 6.03 0.73
C VAL A 115 -3.89 5.55 0.92
N HIS A 116 -4.06 4.26 1.17
CA HIS A 116 -5.35 3.65 1.41
C HIS A 116 -5.40 2.98 2.78
N ASP A 117 -6.25 3.52 3.66
CA ASP A 117 -6.59 2.92 4.94
C ASP A 117 -7.77 1.96 4.76
N ALA A 118 -7.55 0.70 5.13
CA ALA A 118 -8.48 -0.39 4.91
C ALA A 118 -8.38 -1.44 6.02
N PHE A 119 -9.24 -2.47 5.94
CA PHE A 119 -9.20 -3.60 6.86
C PHE A 119 -9.00 -4.92 6.11
N CYS A 120 -8.19 -5.81 6.69
CA CYS A 120 -8.10 -7.20 6.28
C CYS A 120 -8.94 -8.07 7.23
N GLY A 121 -10.00 -8.69 6.70
CA GLY A 121 -11.00 -9.44 7.46
C GLY A 121 -12.29 -8.64 7.66
N TRP A 122 -13.44 -9.32 7.55
CA TRP A 122 -14.76 -8.69 7.63
C TRP A 122 -15.27 -8.50 9.07
N ASP A 123 -15.02 -9.48 9.94
CA ASP A 123 -15.47 -9.41 11.34
C ASP A 123 -14.66 -8.36 12.11
N GLU A 124 -15.34 -7.32 12.60
CA GLU A 124 -14.75 -6.20 13.33
C GLU A 124 -13.92 -6.62 14.54
N ARG A 125 -14.21 -7.78 15.13
CA ARG A 125 -13.49 -8.31 16.30
C ARG A 125 -12.09 -8.84 15.96
N TYR A 126 -11.86 -9.20 14.69
CA TYR A 126 -10.64 -9.88 14.24
C TYR A 126 -9.96 -9.20 13.07
N ARG A 127 -10.57 -8.16 12.50
CA ARG A 127 -10.01 -7.46 11.34
C ARG A 127 -8.73 -6.74 11.72
N LEU A 128 -7.76 -6.77 10.81
CA LEU A 128 -6.50 -6.07 10.93
C LEU A 128 -6.61 -4.71 10.23
N PRO A 129 -6.41 -3.57 10.93
CA PRO A 129 -6.28 -2.28 10.27
C PRO A 129 -4.96 -2.23 9.49
N ILE A 130 -5.05 -2.03 8.19
CA ILE A 130 -3.89 -1.96 7.31
C ILE A 130 -3.81 -0.60 6.63
N ARG A 131 -2.60 -0.18 6.28
CA ARG A 131 -2.34 0.96 5.42
C ARG A 131 -1.55 0.50 4.22
N VAL A 132 -2.09 0.76 3.03
CA VAL A 132 -1.41 0.49 1.77
C VAL A 132 -0.87 1.81 1.23
N ILE A 133 0.42 1.85 0.93
CA ILE A 133 1.11 2.99 0.34
C ILE A 133 1.66 2.55 -1.01
N SER A 134 1.36 3.30 -2.07
CA SER A 134 1.79 2.99 -3.43
C SER A 134 2.13 4.27 -4.17
N GLU A 135 3.17 4.28 -4.98
CA GLU A 135 3.43 5.36 -5.94
C GLU A 135 2.58 5.26 -7.23
N VAL A 136 1.94 4.10 -7.44
CA VAL A 136 1.18 3.76 -8.64
C VAL A 136 -0.33 3.74 -8.32
N ALA A 137 -1.13 4.43 -9.12
CA ALA A 137 -2.57 4.60 -8.88
C ALA A 137 -3.34 3.29 -9.05
N TYR A 138 -3.02 2.46 -10.06
CA TYR A 138 -3.76 1.20 -10.26
C TYR A 138 -3.50 0.18 -9.12
N HIS A 139 -2.33 0.21 -8.48
CA HIS A 139 -2.07 -0.60 -7.29
C HIS A 139 -2.93 -0.17 -6.10
N ALA A 140 -3.17 1.13 -5.93
CA ALA A 140 -4.10 1.63 -4.93
C ALA A 140 -5.55 1.29 -5.27
N LEU A 141 -5.94 1.29 -6.56
CA LEU A 141 -7.25 0.80 -6.97
C LEU A 141 -7.41 -0.71 -6.72
N PHE A 142 -6.34 -1.48 -6.94
CA PHE A 142 -6.31 -2.90 -6.61
C PHE A 142 -6.52 -3.12 -5.11
N SER A 143 -5.82 -2.39 -4.24
CA SER A 143 -6.01 -2.53 -2.79
C SER A 143 -7.44 -2.16 -2.36
N TRP A 144 -8.01 -1.11 -2.94
CA TRP A 144 -9.41 -0.72 -2.69
C TRP A 144 -10.42 -1.81 -3.06
N ASN A 145 -10.16 -2.55 -4.13
CA ASN A 145 -11.03 -3.67 -4.54
C ASN A 145 -10.88 -4.90 -3.63
N MET A 146 -9.67 -5.16 -3.13
CA MET A 146 -9.34 -6.41 -2.44
C MET A 146 -9.61 -6.37 -0.93
N PHE A 147 -9.52 -5.20 -0.30
CA PHE A 147 -9.67 -5.05 1.15
C PHE A 147 -11.05 -4.53 1.55
N VAL A 148 -11.37 -4.67 2.83
CA VAL A 148 -12.60 -4.13 3.41
C VAL A 148 -12.43 -2.62 3.57
N ARG A 149 -13.39 -1.87 3.05
CA ARG A 149 -13.34 -0.40 2.97
C ARG A 149 -13.67 0.21 4.32
N ALA A 150 -12.79 1.07 4.80
CA ALA A 150 -13.07 1.90 5.96
C ALA A 150 -14.10 2.98 5.61
N THR A 151 -15.09 3.17 6.46
CA THR A 151 -15.99 4.34 6.43
C THR A 151 -15.21 5.62 6.76
N PRO A 152 -15.73 6.82 6.44
CA PRO A 152 -15.06 8.07 6.79
C PRO A 152 -14.75 8.21 8.30
N GLN A 153 -15.63 7.70 9.16
CA GLN A 153 -15.42 7.67 10.61
C GLN A 153 -14.26 6.75 10.99
N GLU A 154 -14.20 5.55 10.40
CA GLU A 154 -13.10 4.61 10.62
C GLU A 154 -11.78 5.13 10.06
N GLN A 155 -11.78 5.79 8.90
CA GLN A 155 -10.61 6.44 8.31
C GLN A 155 -10.02 7.49 9.25
N SER A 156 -10.86 8.33 9.85
CA SER A 156 -10.43 9.36 10.81
C SER A 156 -9.79 8.75 12.07
N ALA A 157 -10.33 7.62 12.53
CA ALA A 157 -9.87 6.92 13.73
C ALA A 157 -8.85 5.80 13.44
N HIS A 158 -8.37 5.67 12.19
CA HIS A 158 -7.56 4.52 11.76
C HIS A 158 -6.18 4.53 12.42
N VAL A 159 -5.77 3.38 12.97
CA VAL A 159 -4.44 3.15 13.51
C VAL A 159 -3.90 1.87 12.85
N PRO A 160 -3.04 1.98 11.82
CA PRO A 160 -2.52 0.81 11.11
C PRO A 160 -1.60 -0.03 12.00
N GLN A 161 -1.51 -1.33 11.69
CA GLN A 161 -0.65 -2.31 12.35
C GLN A 161 0.31 -2.98 11.38
#